data_AF-A0A1K1M3W5-F1
#
_entry.id   AF-A0A1K1M3W5-F1
#
_cell.length_a   1.000
_cell.length_b   1.000
_cell.length_c   1.000
_cell.angle_alpha   90.00
_cell.angle_beta   90.00
_cell.angle_gamma   90.00
#
_symmetry.space_group_name_H-M   'P 1'
#
loop_
_entity.id
_entity.type
_entity.pdbx_description
1 polymer ?
#
loop_
_entity_poly.entity_id
_entity_poly.type
_entity_poly.pdbx_seq_one_letter_code
_entity_poly.pdbx_strand_id
1 'polypeptide(L)' 'MELGRQGSDEQFYPIDYGNDGTFVLLTAKQFDFVLRNYPMDNKHPTTLSAWKSRNGI' A
#
# COMPACT_ATOMS: atom_id res chain seq x y z
N MET A 1 -5.95 2.80 13.66
CA MET A 1 -6.03 3.64 12.45
C MET A 1 -7.47 4.12 12.27
N GLU A 2 -7.68 5.28 11.65
CA GLU A 2 -9.00 5.92 11.49
C GLU A 2 -10.02 5.04 10.75
N LEU A 3 -9.59 4.27 9.74
CA LEU A 3 -10.43 3.33 8.98
C LEU A 3 -10.99 2.18 9.85
N GLY A 4 -10.15 1.60 10.70
CA GLY A 4 -10.60 0.56 11.64
C GLY A 4 -11.58 1.09 12.69
N ARG A 5 -11.57 2.40 12.99
CA ARG A 5 -12.60 3.03 13.84
C ARG A 5 -13.93 3.22 13.10
N GLN A 6 -13.94 3.19 11.77
CA GLN A 6 -15.12 3.28 10.92
C GLN A 6 -15.65 1.90 10.49
N GLY A 7 -15.07 0.81 11.00
CA GLY A 7 -15.44 -0.56 10.63
C GLY A 7 -14.99 -0.98 9.24
N SER A 8 -14.03 -0.25 8.66
CA SER A 8 -13.44 -0.57 7.36
C SER A 8 -12.26 -1.54 7.53
N ASP A 9 -12.25 -2.59 6.70
CA ASP A 9 -11.15 -3.55 6.57
C ASP A 9 -10.04 -3.06 5.61
N GLU A 10 -10.18 -1.85 5.06
CA GLU A 10 -9.23 -1.26 4.14
C GLU A 10 -8.00 -0.70 4.87
N GLN A 11 -6.86 -0.79 4.20
CA GLN A 11 -5.58 -0.30 4.68
C GLN A 11 -4.91 0.55 3.59
N PHE A 12 -4.10 1.51 4.03
CA PHE A 12 -3.28 2.31 3.13
C PHE A 12 -2.03 1.53 2.71
N TYR A 13 -1.87 1.36 1.40
CA TYR A 13 -0.66 0.82 0.80
C TYR A 13 0.02 1.91 -0.03
N PRO A 14 1.21 2.38 0.37
CA PRO A 14 2.02 3.27 -0.46
C PRO A 14 2.37 2.64 -1.80
N ILE A 15 2.32 3.44 -2.85
CA ILE A 15 2.81 3.16 -4.19
C ILE A 15 3.99 4.08 -4.46
N ASP A 16 5.10 3.51 -4.92
CA ASP A 16 6.28 4.28 -5.34
C ASP A 16 5.97 4.99 -6.67
N TYR A 17 5.58 6.25 -6.60
CA TYR A 17 5.33 7.09 -7.77
C TYR A 17 6.03 8.44 -7.62
N GLY A 18 7.33 8.46 -7.83
CA GLY A 18 8.12 9.68 -7.85
C GLY A 18 8.08 10.46 -6.52
N ASN A 19 8.25 11.78 -6.61
CA ASN A 19 8.42 12.68 -5.45
C ASN A 19 7.13 12.92 -4.64
N ASP A 20 5.97 12.59 -5.23
CA ASP A 20 4.65 12.79 -4.63
C ASP A 20 4.07 11.42 -4.27
N GLY A 21 4.47 10.93 -3.09
CA GLY A 21 4.07 9.62 -2.57
C GLY A 21 2.56 9.41 -2.70
N THR A 22 2.18 8.38 -3.47
CA THR A 22 0.77 8.02 -3.69
C THR A 22 0.40 6.85 -2.79
N PHE A 23 -0.83 6.81 -2.27
CA PHE A 23 -1.34 5.70 -1.47
C PHE A 23 -2.64 5.17 -2.09
N VAL A 24 -2.87 3.87 -2.00
CA VAL A 24 -4.15 3.25 -2.35
C VAL A 24 -4.79 2.63 -1.12
N LEU A 25 -6.12 2.68 -1.06
CA LEU A 25 -6.91 1.96 -0.08
C LEU A 25 -7.29 0.60 -0.64
N LEU A 26 -6.85 -0.46 0.02
CA LEU A 26 -7.18 -1.83 -0.36
C LEU A 26 -7.50 -2.64 0.89
N THR A 27 -8.42 -3.59 0.75
CA THR A 27 -8.50 -4.70 1.71
C THR A 27 -7.28 -5.62 1.56
N ALA A 28 -6.98 -6.42 2.58
CA ALA A 28 -5.89 -7.40 2.50
C ALA A 28 -6.05 -8.39 1.32
N LYS A 29 -7.29 -8.74 0.96
CA LYS A 29 -7.58 -9.62 -0.19
C LYS A 29 -7.30 -8.93 -1.52
N GLN A 30 -7.68 -7.67 -1.67
CA GLN A 30 -7.38 -6.89 -2.87
C GLN A 30 -5.89 -6.63 -3.02
N PHE A 31 -5.18 -6.38 -1.91
CA PHE A 31 -3.73 -6.23 -1.89
C PHE A 31 -3.03 -7.50 -2.38
N ASP A 32 -3.39 -8.67 -1.82
CA ASP A 32 -2.85 -9.97 -2.23
C ASP A 32 -3.18 -10.28 -3.71
N PHE A 33 -4.39 -9.94 -4.18
CA PHE A 33 -4.76 -10.06 -5.59
C PHE A 33 -3.86 -9.19 -6.49
N VAL A 34 -3.64 -7.92 -6.14
CA VAL A 34 -2.79 -7.02 -6.94
C VAL A 34 -1.36 -7.54 -7.00
N LEU A 35 -0.79 -7.93 -5.86
CA LEU A 35 0.57 -8.48 -5.80
C LEU A 35 0.79 -9.73 -6.66
N ARG A 36 -0.24 -10.57 -6.80
CA ARG A 36 -0.15 -11.83 -7.56
C ARG A 36 -0.40 -11.67 -9.05
N ASN A 37 -1.18 -10.67 -9.46
CA ASN A 37 -1.68 -10.56 -10.84
C ASN A 37 -0.99 -9.45 -11.65
N TYR A 38 -0.32 -8.51 -11.00
CA TYR A 38 0.40 -7.43 -11.67
C TYR A 38 1.91 -7.60 -11.51
N PRO A 39 2.71 -7.28 -12.54
CA PRO A 39 4.17 -7.36 -12.46
C PRO A 39 4.69 -6.40 -11.39
N MET A 40 5.67 -6.87 -10.60
CA MET A 40 6.40 -6.05 -9.62
C MET A 40 7.23 -4.98 -10.33
N ASP A 41 6.60 -3.89 -10.73
CA ASP A 41 7.27 -2.65 -11.10
C ASP A 41 7.31 -1.69 -9.89
N ASN A 42 7.97 -0.55 -10.05
CA ASN A 42 8.07 0.44 -8.97
C ASN A 42 6.68 0.96 -8.52
N LYS A 43 5.60 0.74 -9.27
CA LYS A 43 4.25 1.20 -8.92
C LYS A 43 3.47 0.16 -8.11
N HIS A 44 4.11 -0.89 -7.63
CA HIS A 44 3.43 -1.86 -6.79
C HIS A 44 3.14 -1.31 -5.39
N PRO A 45 1.91 -1.51 -4.87
CA PRO A 45 1.60 -1.17 -3.51
C PRO A 45 2.49 -1.99 -2.57
N THR A 46 3.00 -1.36 -1.53
CA THR A 46 3.80 -1.99 -0.49
C THR A 46 3.24 -1.68 0.88
N THR A 47 3.68 -2.39 1.91
CA THR A 47 3.27 -2.09 3.28
C THR A 47 3.94 -0.82 3.77
N LEU A 48 3.28 -0.08 4.66
CA LEU A 48 3.84 1.15 5.22
C LEU A 48 5.19 0.92 5.93
N SER A 49 5.37 -0.24 6.56
CA SER A 49 6.63 -0.64 7.19
C SER A 49 7.75 -0.86 6.17
N ALA A 50 7.47 -1.52 5.05
CA ALA A 50 8.44 -1.70 3.97
C ALA A 50 8.80 -0.36 3.31
N TRP A 51 7.82 0.52 3.11
CA TRP A 51 8.06 1.85 2.56
C TRP A 51 8.94 2.71 3.48
N LYS A 52 8.65 2.72 4.78
CA LYS A 52 9.46 3.41 5.80
C LYS A 52 10.91 2.92 5.81
N SER A 53 11.10 1.60 5.83
CA SER A 53 12.43 0.99 5.79
C SER A 53 13.22 1.35 4.53
N ARG A 54 12.56 1.53 3.38
CA ARG A 54 13.22 1.93 2.12
C ARG A 54 13.61 3.41 2.09
N ASN A 55 12.81 4.27 2.73
CA ASN A 55 13.03 5.73 2.75
C ASN A 55 13.81 6.21 3.98
N GLY A 56 14.17 5.32 4.91
CA GLY A 56 14.89 5.67 6.13
C GLY A 56 14.06 6.49 7.12
N ILE A 57 12.74 6.30 7.13
CA ILE A 57 11.75 7.00 7.99
C ILE A 57 11.32 6.10 9.14
#